data_AF-A0A962WLR0-F1
#
_entry.id   AF-A0A962WLR0-F1
#
_cell.length_a   1.000
_cell.length_b   1.000
_cell.length_c   1.000
_cell.angle_alpha   90.00
_cell.angle_beta   90.00
_cell.angle_gamma   90.00
#
_symmetry.space_group_name_H-M   'P 1'
#
loop_
_entity.id
_entity.type
_entity.pdbx_description
1 polymer ?
#
loop_
_entity_poly.entity_id
_entity_poly.type
_entity_poly.pdbx_seq_one_letter_code
_entity_poly.pdbx_strand_id
1 'polypeptide(L)'
;IKRHHIEEAIVECLDLLPNYRFFTTGSEGPLQEVGRQIILALVESPNFTITKKKVMWANWASGSEIVNKVLEALAEADNITMFTDNETGEFSIRLTQSFVERWMKKVSKENAE
;
A
#
# COMPACT_ATOMS: atom_id res chain seq x y z
N ILE A 1 -10.90 15.89 2.36
CA ILE A 1 -10.15 14.87 3.12
C ILE A 1 -8.75 15.43 3.38
N LYS A 2 -8.34 15.59 4.65
CA LYS A 2 -7.01 16.11 5.00
C LYS A 2 -5.99 14.97 4.98
N ARG A 3 -4.76 15.25 4.56
CA ARG A 3 -3.66 14.26 4.43
C ARG A 3 -3.48 13.37 5.68
N HIS A 4 -3.60 13.96 6.86
CA HIS A 4 -3.51 13.25 8.14
C HIS A 4 -4.56 12.15 8.33
N HIS A 5 -5.81 12.33 7.86
CA HIS A 5 -6.84 11.29 7.98
C HIS A 5 -6.54 10.09 7.06
N ILE A 6 -5.85 10.33 5.94
CA ILE A 6 -5.41 9.25 5.04
C ILE A 6 -4.28 8.46 5.70
N GLU A 7 -3.37 9.14 6.39
CA GLU A 7 -2.23 8.52 7.05
C GLU A 7 -2.64 7.61 8.21
N GLU A 8 -3.60 8.03 9.03
CA GLU A 8 -4.14 7.21 10.13
C GLU A 8 -4.93 6.00 9.62
N ALA A 9 -5.76 6.20 8.58
CA ALA A 9 -6.50 5.11 7.97
C ALA A 9 -5.57 4.02 7.42
N ILE A 10 -4.41 4.40 6.88
CA ILE A 10 -3.40 3.46 6.35
C ILE A 10 -2.69 2.73 7.50
N VAL A 11 -2.25 3.43 8.54
CA VAL A 11 -1.57 2.80 9.69
C VAL A 11 -2.46 1.74 10.33
N GLU A 12 -3.73 2.06 10.57
CA GLU A 12 -4.66 1.10 11.17
C GLU A 12 -5.03 -0.05 10.21
N CYS A 13 -5.09 0.18 8.90
CA CYS A 13 -5.28 -0.90 7.93
C CYS A 13 -4.08 -1.86 7.90
N LEU A 14 -2.87 -1.34 8.11
CA LEU A 14 -1.67 -2.15 8.21
C LEU A 14 -1.64 -2.96 9.52
N ASP A 15 -2.12 -2.39 10.63
CA ASP A 15 -2.29 -3.09 11.92
C ASP A 15 -3.28 -4.27 11.87
N LEU A 16 -4.20 -4.28 10.91
CA LEU A 16 -5.13 -5.39 10.68
C LEU A 16 -4.53 -6.59 9.95
N LEU A 17 -3.28 -6.49 9.45
CA LEU A 17 -2.63 -7.60 8.74
C LEU A 17 -2.16 -8.67 9.75
N PRO A 18 -2.52 -9.95 9.57
CA PRO A 18 -1.92 -11.03 10.34
C PRO A 18 -0.40 -11.00 10.15
N ASN A 19 0.34 -11.05 11.26
CA ASN A 19 1.80 -10.90 11.35
C ASN A 19 2.37 -9.47 11.31
N TYR A 20 1.58 -8.41 11.09
CA TYR A 20 2.10 -7.03 11.17
C TYR A 20 2.67 -6.70 12.55
N ARG A 21 1.99 -7.19 13.59
CA ARG A 21 2.41 -7.10 14.99
C ARG A 21 3.76 -7.76 15.28
N PHE A 22 4.21 -8.73 14.46
CA PHE A 22 5.55 -9.32 14.56
C PHE A 22 6.64 -8.41 13.95
N PHE A 23 6.27 -7.43 13.12
CA PHE A 23 7.19 -6.49 12.46
C PHE A 23 7.22 -5.10 13.11
N THR A 24 6.27 -4.77 13.99
CA THR A 24 6.12 -3.43 14.60
C THR A 24 6.52 -3.33 16.07
N THR A 25 6.98 -4.41 16.70
CA THR A 25 7.49 -4.34 18.09
C THR A 25 8.92 -3.79 18.13
N GLY A 26 9.05 -2.48 17.94
CA GLY A 26 10.28 -1.73 18.17
C GLY A 26 10.68 -0.88 16.98
N SER A 27 10.23 0.39 16.96
CA SER A 27 10.44 1.41 15.91
C SER A 27 9.80 1.08 14.54
N GLU A 28 9.30 2.11 13.83
CA GLU A 28 8.82 1.97 12.44
C GLU A 28 9.94 1.37 11.60
N GLY A 29 9.83 0.08 11.29
CA GLY A 29 10.84 -0.61 10.50
C GLY A 29 10.82 -0.12 9.04
N PRO A 30 11.92 -0.29 8.29
CA PRO A 30 11.98 0.10 6.88
C PRO A 30 10.89 -0.58 6.01
N LEU A 31 10.35 -1.72 6.43
CA LEU A 31 9.23 -2.40 5.76
C LEU A 31 7.90 -1.67 5.93
N GLN A 32 7.62 -1.16 7.13
CA GLN A 32 6.36 -0.46 7.45
C GLN A 32 6.28 0.86 6.68
N GLU A 33 7.36 1.64 6.68
CA GLU A 33 7.41 2.91 5.97
C GLU A 33 7.31 2.71 4.45
N VAL A 34 8.02 1.73 3.88
CA VAL A 34 7.90 1.39 2.45
C VAL A 34 6.48 0.92 2.10
N GLY A 35 5.87 0.09 2.94
CA GLY A 35 4.48 -0.35 2.74
C GLY A 35 3.49 0.81 2.73
N ARG A 36 3.64 1.73 3.69
CA ARG A 36 2.83 2.96 3.78
C ARG A 36 3.01 3.84 2.55
N GLN A 37 4.26 4.06 2.11
CA GLN A 37 4.56 4.86 0.92
C GLN A 37 3.95 4.25 -0.35
N ILE A 38 3.98 2.92 -0.51
CA ILE A 38 3.39 2.23 -1.66
C ILE A 38 1.87 2.38 -1.68
N ILE A 39 1.19 2.16 -0.55
CA ILE A 39 -0.27 2.29 -0.47
C ILE A 39 -0.70 3.74 -0.69
N LEU A 40 -0.01 4.72 -0.10
CA LEU A 40 -0.27 6.14 -0.37
C LEU A 40 -0.13 6.46 -1.85
N ALA A 41 0.97 6.05 -2.48
CA ALA A 41 1.21 6.29 -3.90
C ALA A 41 0.13 5.65 -4.78
N LEU A 42 -0.37 4.47 -4.41
CA LEU A 42 -1.48 3.80 -5.09
C LEU A 42 -2.80 4.58 -4.92
N VAL A 43 -3.14 4.99 -3.69
CA VAL A 43 -4.36 5.76 -3.41
C VAL A 43 -4.38 7.10 -4.15
N GLU A 44 -3.22 7.76 -4.28
CA GLU A 44 -3.07 9.04 -4.98
C GLU A 44 -3.00 8.88 -6.51
N SER A 45 -2.86 7.65 -7.03
CA SER A 45 -2.70 7.41 -8.46
C SER A 45 -4.04 7.13 -9.17
N PRO A 46 -4.17 7.53 -10.45
CA PRO A 46 -5.36 7.22 -11.25
C PRO A 46 -5.65 5.71 -11.27
N ASN A 47 -6.92 5.35 -11.11
CA ASN A 47 -7.38 3.95 -11.08
C ASN A 47 -6.66 3.08 -10.03
N PHE A 48 -6.14 3.70 -8.96
CA PHE A 48 -5.40 3.04 -7.90
C PHE A 48 -4.23 2.18 -8.41
N THR A 49 -3.61 2.58 -9.52
CA THR A 49 -2.61 1.78 -10.24
C THR A 49 -1.29 2.55 -10.38
N ILE A 50 -0.18 1.88 -10.10
CA ILE A 50 1.17 2.40 -10.34
C ILE A 50 2.06 1.33 -10.97
N THR A 51 3.05 1.75 -11.74
CA THR A 51 4.03 0.82 -12.31
C THR A 51 5.03 0.40 -11.25
N LYS A 52 5.49 -0.86 -11.30
CA LYS A 52 6.54 -1.34 -10.39
C LYS A 52 7.82 -0.53 -10.52
N LYS A 53 8.16 -0.05 -11.72
CA LYS A 53 9.29 0.86 -11.93
C LYS A 53 9.17 2.13 -11.08
N LYS A 54 7.99 2.75 -11.03
CA LYS A 54 7.73 3.94 -10.21
C LYS A 54 7.87 3.64 -8.72
N VAL A 55 7.40 2.47 -8.26
CA VAL A 55 7.58 2.01 -6.87
C VAL A 55 9.06 1.85 -6.52
N MET A 56 9.81 1.16 -7.38
CA MET A 56 11.24 0.90 -7.18
C MET A 56 12.04 2.20 -7.14
N TRP A 57 11.69 3.17 -7.99
CA TRP A 57 12.31 4.50 -7.97
C TRP A 57 11.93 5.33 -6.76
N ALA A 58 10.68 5.27 -6.28
CA ALA A 58 10.28 6.01 -5.08
C ALA A 58 10.96 5.46 -3.82
N ASN A 59 11.26 4.16 -3.77
CA ASN A 59 11.78 3.46 -2.61
C ASN A 59 13.23 2.96 -2.80
N TRP A 60 13.99 3.56 -3.72
CA TRP A 60 15.32 3.07 -4.11
C TRP A 60 16.30 3.00 -2.93
N ALA A 61 16.19 3.94 -1.98
CA ALA A 61 17.05 4.04 -0.80
C ALA A 61 16.84 2.87 0.18
N SER A 62 15.65 2.27 0.17
CA SER A 62 15.30 1.13 1.03
C SER A 62 15.86 -0.20 0.50
N GLY A 63 16.31 -0.24 -0.75
CA GLY A 63 16.83 -1.45 -1.40
C GLY A 63 15.74 -2.31 -2.05
N SER A 64 16.09 -2.89 -3.19
CA SER A 64 15.17 -3.66 -4.04
C SER A 64 14.56 -4.88 -3.35
N GLU A 65 15.32 -5.55 -2.48
CA GLU A 65 14.85 -6.72 -1.72
C GLU A 65 13.73 -6.36 -0.76
N ILE A 66 13.87 -5.25 -0.02
CA ILE A 66 12.86 -4.75 0.90
C ILE A 66 11.57 -4.40 0.14
N VAL A 67 11.70 -3.69 -0.98
CA VAL A 67 10.54 -3.31 -1.80
C VAL A 67 9.81 -4.55 -2.32
N ASN A 68 10.53 -5.57 -2.81
CA ASN A 68 9.91 -6.80 -3.29
C ASN A 68 9.21 -7.56 -2.15
N LYS A 69 9.82 -7.69 -0.97
CA LYS A 69 9.19 -8.33 0.21
C LYS A 69 7.90 -7.64 0.62
N VAL A 70 7.88 -6.31 0.58
CA VAL A 70 6.67 -5.53 0.89
C VAL A 70 5.58 -5.77 -0.16
N LEU A 71 5.92 -5.78 -1.45
CA LEU A 71 4.96 -6.08 -2.51
C LEU A 71 4.39 -7.50 -2.38
N GLU A 72 5.22 -8.49 -2.06
CA GLU A 72 4.79 -9.86 -1.79
C GLU A 72 3.82 -9.90 -0.60
N ALA A 73 4.19 -9.29 0.54
CA ALA A 73 3.34 -9.25 1.72
C ALA A 73 1.99 -8.54 1.48
N LEU A 74 1.99 -7.44 0.73
CA LEU A 74 0.76 -6.72 0.38
C LEU A 74 -0.13 -7.53 -0.58
N ALA A 75 0.46 -8.31 -1.48
CA ALA A 75 -0.28 -9.19 -2.38
C ALA A 75 -0.86 -10.41 -1.64
N GLU A 76 -0.07 -11.04 -0.77
CA GLU A 76 -0.52 -12.14 0.10
C GLU A 76 -1.70 -11.74 0.99
N ALA A 77 -1.71 -10.49 1.46
CA ALA A 77 -2.78 -9.96 2.28
C ALA A 77 -4.00 -9.44 1.50
N ASP A 78 -4.07 -9.66 0.18
CA ASP A 78 -5.17 -9.18 -0.67
C ASP A 78 -5.36 -7.65 -0.60
N ASN A 79 -4.27 -6.90 -0.46
CA ASN A 79 -4.29 -5.43 -0.53
C ASN A 79 -3.98 -4.91 -1.94
N ILE A 80 -3.11 -5.62 -2.65
CA ILE A 80 -2.73 -5.28 -4.03
C ILE A 80 -2.83 -6.50 -4.95
N THR A 81 -2.98 -6.23 -6.23
CA THR A 81 -2.79 -7.18 -7.31
C THR A 81 -1.67 -6.69 -8.21
N MET A 82 -0.81 -7.60 -8.64
CA MET A 82 0.26 -7.32 -9.61
C MET A 82 -0.10 -7.96 -10.95
N PHE A 83 0.04 -7.20 -12.04
CA PHE A 83 -0.27 -7.67 -13.39
C PHE A 83 0.63 -6.98 -14.41
N THR A 84 0.81 -7.62 -15.56
CA THR A 84 1.42 -6.95 -16.71
C THR A 84 0.31 -6.27 -17.50
N ASP A 85 0.46 -4.97 -17.72
CA ASP A 85 -0.45 -4.22 -18.57
C ASP A 85 -0.28 -4.69 -20.03
N ASN A 86 -1.36 -5.16 -20.65
CA ASN A 86 -1.31 -5.73 -21.99
C ASN A 86 -1.12 -4.68 -23.08
N GLU A 87 -1.43 -3.41 -22.81
CA GLU A 87 -1.29 -2.31 -23.77
C GLU A 87 0.13 -1.74 -23.75
N THR A 88 0.71 -1.60 -22.55
CA THR A 88 2.05 -0.99 -22.39
C THR A 88 3.17 -2.02 -22.22
N GLY A 89 2.83 -3.27 -21.89
CA GLY A 89 3.80 -4.31 -21.51
C GLY A 89 4.44 -4.07 -20.13
N GLU A 90 3.99 -3.05 -19.38
CA GLU A 90 4.61 -2.68 -18.12
C GLU A 90 4.03 -3.47 -16.94
N PHE A 91 4.93 -3.90 -16.04
CA PHE A 91 4.52 -4.55 -14.81
C PHE A 91 3.95 -3.51 -13.83
N SER A 92 2.67 -3.67 -13.52
CA SER A 92 1.86 -2.72 -12.76
C SER A 92 1.30 -3.36 -11.49
N ILE A 93 1.04 -2.50 -10.52
CA ILE A 93 0.52 -2.81 -9.20
C ILE A 93 -0.77 -2.00 -9.03
N ARG A 94 -1.84 -2.63 -8.55
CA ARG A 94 -3.14 -1.98 -8.31
C ARG A 94 -3.71 -2.39 -6.96
N LEU A 95 -4.44 -1.49 -6.28
CA LEU A 95 -5.22 -1.87 -5.10
C LEU A 95 -6.32 -2.88 -5.47
N THR A 96 -6.52 -3.89 -4.64
CA THR A 96 -7.66 -4.81 -4.81
C THR A 96 -8.97 -4.06 -4.56
N GLN A 97 -10.04 -4.49 -5.22
CA GLN A 97 -11.36 -3.94 -4.96
C GLN A 97 -11.77 -4.14 -3.49
N SER A 98 -11.41 -5.29 -2.91
CA SER A 98 -11.67 -5.60 -1.50
C SER A 98 -11.02 -4.57 -0.56
N PHE A 99 -9.77 -4.16 -0.84
CA PHE A 99 -9.08 -3.13 -0.07
C PHE A 99 -9.73 -1.76 -0.24
N VAL A 100 -10.04 -1.36 -1.48
CA VAL A 100 -10.69 -0.07 -1.77
C VAL A 100 -12.03 0.04 -1.05
N GLU A 101 -12.84 -1.02 -1.03
CA GLU A 101 -14.12 -1.04 -0.32
C GLU A 101 -13.95 -0.92 1.20
N ARG A 102 -12.97 -1.63 1.80
CA ARG A 102 -12.63 -1.51 3.23
C ARG A 102 -12.20 -0.08 3.57
N TRP A 103 -11.33 0.50 2.75
CA TRP A 103 -10.83 1.86 2.91
C TRP A 103 -11.93 2.91 2.78
N MET A 104 -12.75 2.85 1.73
CA MET A 104 -13.86 3.79 1.50
C MET A 104 -14.93 3.73 2.60
N LYS A 105 -15.26 2.53 3.10
CA LYS A 105 -16.18 2.37 4.25
C LYS A 105 -15.65 3.07 5.50
N LYS A 106 -14.33 3.03 5.72
CA LYS A 106 -13.70 3.66 6.87
C LYS A 106 -13.70 5.19 6.75
N VAL A 107 -13.21 5.72 5.62
CA VAL A 107 -13.22 7.16 5.34
C VAL A 107 -14.63 7.74 5.43
N SER A 108 -15.65 7.00 5.01
CA SER A 108 -17.05 7.47 5.09
C SER A 108 -17.58 7.55 6.52
N LYS A 109 -17.15 6.67 7.42
CA LYS A 109 -17.54 6.71 8.84
C LYS A 109 -16.91 7.89 9.56
N GLU A 110 -15.63 8.16 9.31
CA GLU A 110 -14.88 9.26 9.94
C GLU A 110 -15.31 10.66 9.45
N ASN A 111 -15.99 10.78 8.30
CA ASN A 111 -16.56 12.05 7.84
C ASN A 111 -18.02 12.27 8.27
N ALA A 112 -18.65 11.25 8.89
CA ALA A 112 -20.02 11.34 9.39
C ALA A 112 -20.09 11.68 10.89
N GLU A 113 -18.95 11.63 11.59
CA GLU A 113 -18.73 12.12 12.96
C GLU A 113 -18.12 13.53 12.94
#